data_AF-A0A1Q6KES7-F1
#
_entry.id   AF-A0A1Q6KES7-F1
#
_cell.length_a   1.000
_cell.length_b   1.000
_cell.length_c   1.000
_cell.angle_alpha   90.00
_cell.angle_beta   90.00
_cell.angle_gamma   90.00
#
_symmetry.space_group_name_H-M   'P 1'
#
loop_
_entity.id
_entity.type
_entity.pdbx_description
1 polymer ?
#
loop_
_entity_poly.entity_id
_entity_poly.type
_entity_poly.pdbx_seq_one_letter_code
_entity_poly.pdbx_strand_id
1 'polypeptide(L)'
;MEKKKLSIGTVIILLVIVAVIAVGATYMITKTEKQNTNSNGVENNSESLDTAKTENENKTTNTTADIKSNTNSNTNTTNNIGSKSKTEENKFSEDTIKKSIQSYLNLVGKRDGSPSGMLQELKLMKEEPDGNPDNDNYKKTDIKWSTFKSAMMNYMTEEWFNSNGTQGLKEVNGIVYYFDGGATGTEYEVESITIKGDYSDTEYIAKVNNIALDGSKESEDIEFGVTNQNGKCVISYCDL
;
A
#
# COMPACT_ATOMS: atom_id res chain seq x y z
N MET A 1 0.58 38.42 49.16
CA MET A 1 0.80 37.47 48.05
C MET A 1 -0.32 36.44 48.10
N GLU A 2 -1.32 36.56 47.24
CA GLU A 2 -2.41 35.58 47.16
C GLU A 2 -1.96 34.36 46.35
N LYS A 3 -2.12 33.16 46.93
CA LYS A 3 -1.89 31.89 46.24
C LYS A 3 -3.12 31.59 45.38
N LYS A 4 -3.01 31.76 44.05
CA LYS A 4 -4.05 31.32 43.12
C LYS A 4 -4.21 29.80 43.23
N LYS A 5 -5.40 29.34 43.66
CA LYS A 5 -5.75 27.91 43.66
C LYS A 5 -6.08 27.51 42.22
N LEU A 6 -5.37 26.52 41.70
CA LEU A 6 -5.70 25.93 40.40
C LEU A 6 -7.08 25.28 40.48
N SER A 7 -7.91 25.51 39.45
CA SER A 7 -9.18 24.82 39.28
C SER A 7 -8.93 23.33 39.06
N ILE A 8 -9.78 22.49 39.64
CA ILE A 8 -9.78 21.03 39.44
C ILE A 8 -9.82 20.68 37.95
N GLY A 9 -10.55 21.45 37.13
CA GLY A 9 -10.59 21.26 35.68
C GLY A 9 -9.23 21.45 35.01
N THR A 10 -8.44 22.42 35.48
CA THR A 10 -7.07 22.66 34.98
C THR A 10 -6.12 21.52 35.37
N VAL A 11 -6.30 20.94 36.56
CA VAL A 11 -5.49 19.80 37.02
C VAL A 11 -5.80 18.53 36.20
N ILE A 12 -7.08 18.29 35.88
CA ILE A 12 -7.49 17.13 35.08
C ILE A 12 -6.93 17.23 33.65
N ILE A 13 -7.04 18.41 33.01
CA ILE A 13 -6.49 18.63 31.67
C ILE A 13 -4.97 18.39 31.64
N LEU A 14 -4.24 18.89 32.65
CA LEU A 14 -2.80 18.66 32.75
C LEU A 14 -2.46 17.17 32.89
N LEU A 15 -3.21 16.41 33.69
CA LEU A 15 -2.97 14.97 33.86
C LEU A 15 -3.23 14.17 32.56
N VAL A 16 -4.24 14.53 31.77
CA VAL A 16 -4.51 13.89 30.47
C VAL A 16 -3.37 14.16 29.48
N ILE A 17 -2.84 15.38 29.43
CA ILE A 17 -1.71 15.73 28.56
C ILE A 17 -0.46 14.92 28.93
N VAL A 18 -0.16 14.76 30.22
CA VAL A 18 0.99 13.94 30.66
C VAL A 18 0.82 12.47 30.28
N ALA A 19 -0.39 11.91 30.38
CA ALA A 19 -0.67 10.53 29.98
C ALA A 19 -0.47 10.30 28.47
N VAL A 20 -0.93 11.24 27.63
CA VAL A 20 -0.75 11.15 26.16
C VAL A 20 0.73 11.22 25.76
N ILE A 21 1.51 12.09 26.40
CA ILE A 21 2.96 12.19 26.14
C ILE A 21 3.69 10.91 26.56
N ALA A 22 3.30 10.31 27.70
CA ALA A 22 3.91 9.07 28.18
C ALA A 22 3.63 7.88 27.24
N VAL A 23 2.41 7.76 26.73
CA VAL A 23 2.02 6.71 25.76
C VAL A 23 2.70 6.94 24.40
N GLY A 24 2.81 8.20 23.96
CA GLY A 24 3.52 8.55 22.72
C GLY A 24 5.01 8.22 22.77
N ALA A 25 5.67 8.45 23.92
CA ALA A 25 7.08 8.17 24.10
C ALA A 25 7.40 6.65 24.13
N THR A 26 6.57 5.84 24.80
CA THR A 26 6.76 4.37 24.80
C THR A 26 6.47 3.74 23.45
N TYR A 27 5.50 4.28 22.70
CA TYR A 27 5.22 3.85 21.32
C TYR A 27 6.39 4.13 20.37
N MET A 28 7.05 5.29 20.50
CA MET A 28 8.23 5.62 19.69
C MET A 28 9.44 4.73 20.03
N ILE A 29 9.71 4.47 21.31
CA ILE A 29 10.85 3.63 21.74
C ILE A 29 10.70 2.18 21.27
N THR A 30 9.49 1.61 21.34
CA THR A 30 9.22 0.24 20.85
C THR A 30 9.33 0.11 19.32
N LYS A 31 9.09 1.18 18.56
CA LYS A 31 9.33 1.22 17.11
C LYS A 31 10.83 1.20 16.77
N THR A 32 11.67 1.82 17.59
CA THR A 32 13.13 1.89 17.34
C THR A 32 13.88 0.60 17.74
N GLU A 33 13.48 -0.09 18.80
CA GLU A 33 14.17 -1.32 19.24
C GLU A 33 13.93 -2.52 18.31
N LYS A 34 12.74 -2.64 17.69
CA LYS A 34 12.45 -3.78 16.78
C LYS A 34 13.25 -3.77 15.46
N GLN A 35 13.85 -2.65 15.07
CA GLN A 35 14.68 -2.58 13.86
C GLN A 35 16.15 -3.02 14.08
N ASN A 36 16.61 -3.20 15.32
CA ASN A 36 18.04 -3.41 15.61
C ASN A 36 18.45 -4.80 16.12
N THR A 37 17.55 -5.79 16.13
CA THR A 37 17.88 -7.17 16.53
C THR A 37 17.30 -8.22 15.59
N ASN A 38 17.70 -8.21 14.33
CA ASN A 38 17.74 -9.42 13.50
C ASN A 38 18.70 -9.26 12.32
N SER A 39 19.98 -9.12 12.62
CA SER A 39 21.05 -9.43 11.68
C SER A 39 22.07 -10.29 12.41
N ASN A 40 21.89 -11.61 12.34
CA ASN A 40 22.97 -12.57 12.25
C ASN A 40 22.46 -13.99 12.02
N GLY A 41 22.80 -14.53 10.84
CA GLY A 41 23.05 -15.94 10.59
C GLY A 41 21.83 -16.80 10.24
N VAL A 42 21.75 -17.24 8.99
CA VAL A 42 22.00 -18.66 8.61
C VAL A 42 22.02 -18.75 7.07
N GLU A 43 23.24 -18.94 6.59
CA GLU A 43 23.76 -19.77 5.50
C GLU A 43 22.96 -20.00 4.20
N ASN A 44 23.67 -19.67 3.11
CA ASN A 44 23.42 -20.07 1.74
C ASN A 44 23.20 -21.58 1.61
N ASN A 45 22.07 -21.98 1.02
CA ASN A 45 22.04 -23.14 0.14
C ASN A 45 21.22 -22.78 -1.10
N SER A 46 21.96 -22.52 -2.18
CA SER A 46 21.46 -22.46 -3.54
C SER A 46 21.22 -23.89 -4.00
N GLU A 47 19.96 -24.34 -3.99
CA GLU A 47 19.55 -25.46 -4.83
C GLU A 47 18.60 -24.93 -5.90
N SER A 48 19.09 -25.03 -7.13
CA SER A 48 18.38 -24.85 -8.40
C SER A 48 17.11 -25.68 -8.42
N LEU A 49 16.00 -25.07 -8.81
CA LEU A 49 14.84 -25.80 -9.32
C LEU A 49 14.32 -25.10 -10.58
N ASP A 50 14.98 -25.40 -11.70
CA ASP A 50 14.41 -25.31 -13.03
C ASP A 50 13.29 -26.35 -13.18
N THR A 51 12.06 -25.92 -13.48
CA THR A 51 11.29 -26.25 -14.70
C THR A 51 9.79 -26.00 -14.52
N ALA A 52 9.25 -25.07 -15.31
CA ALA A 52 8.07 -25.25 -16.16
C ALA A 52 7.71 -23.92 -16.84
N LYS A 53 8.38 -23.63 -17.96
CA LYS A 53 7.87 -22.69 -18.98
C LYS A 53 6.79 -23.43 -19.78
N THR A 54 5.55 -22.94 -19.71
CA THR A 54 4.56 -23.25 -20.75
C THR A 54 4.58 -22.11 -21.75
N GLU A 55 5.20 -22.35 -22.89
CA GLU A 55 5.14 -21.48 -24.07
C GLU A 55 3.70 -21.45 -24.61
N ASN A 56 3.12 -20.26 -24.72
CA ASN A 56 1.92 -20.04 -25.52
C ASN A 56 2.34 -19.39 -26.84
N GLU A 57 2.47 -20.21 -27.88
CA GLU A 57 2.75 -19.81 -29.26
C GLU A 57 1.57 -18.98 -29.80
N ASN A 58 1.69 -17.65 -29.83
CA ASN A 58 0.79 -16.84 -30.64
C ASN A 58 1.37 -16.69 -32.06
N LYS A 59 0.95 -17.64 -32.90
CA LYS A 59 1.19 -17.75 -34.34
C LYS A 59 0.75 -16.47 -35.07
N THR A 60 1.72 -15.64 -35.46
CA THR A 60 1.51 -14.61 -36.50
C THR A 60 2.15 -15.10 -37.79
N THR A 61 1.31 -15.48 -38.75
CA THR A 61 1.66 -15.97 -40.07
C THR A 61 2.18 -14.82 -40.93
N ASN A 62 3.50 -14.74 -41.16
CA ASN A 62 4.07 -13.93 -42.24
C ASN A 62 4.45 -14.87 -43.40
N THR A 63 3.65 -14.84 -44.46
CA THR A 63 3.95 -15.53 -45.71
C THR A 63 5.06 -14.78 -46.46
N THR A 64 6.24 -15.39 -46.56
CA THR A 64 7.31 -14.99 -47.49
C THR A 64 7.10 -15.71 -48.82
N ALA A 65 6.95 -14.96 -49.90
CA ALA A 65 7.13 -15.45 -51.27
C ALA A 65 8.09 -14.50 -52.00
N ASP A 66 9.12 -15.07 -52.60
CA ASP A 66 10.25 -14.39 -53.21
C ASP A 66 9.92 -13.63 -54.51
N ILE A 67 10.48 -12.42 -54.58
CA ILE A 67 11.18 -11.73 -55.68
C ILE A 67 10.65 -11.88 -57.13
N LYS A 68 10.23 -10.75 -57.71
CA LYS A 68 10.58 -10.36 -59.09
C LYS A 68 10.61 -8.84 -59.29
N SER A 69 11.78 -8.32 -59.64
CA SER A 69 12.02 -6.93 -60.05
C SER A 69 11.57 -6.68 -61.50
N ASN A 70 10.89 -5.55 -61.76
CA ASN A 70 11.03 -4.81 -63.03
C ASN A 70 10.64 -3.32 -62.87
N THR A 71 11.41 -2.48 -63.55
CA THR A 71 11.55 -1.02 -63.52
C THR A 71 10.36 -0.23 -64.13
N ASN A 72 9.93 0.90 -63.52
CA ASN A 72 10.16 2.30 -63.97
C ASN A 72 9.09 3.32 -63.50
N SER A 73 9.59 4.43 -62.92
CA SER A 73 9.11 5.83 -62.91
C SER A 73 7.76 6.32 -62.29
N ASN A 74 7.95 7.29 -61.37
CA ASN A 74 7.30 8.60 -61.22
C ASN A 74 6.22 8.86 -60.12
N THR A 75 6.64 9.70 -59.16
CA THR A 75 5.89 10.73 -58.36
C THR A 75 4.59 10.37 -57.64
N ASN A 76 4.59 10.37 -56.29
CA ASN A 76 4.05 11.46 -55.46
C ASN A 76 4.08 11.12 -53.94
N THR A 77 4.57 12.09 -53.18
CA THR A 77 4.30 12.46 -51.78
C THR A 77 3.47 11.50 -50.91
N THR A 78 4.06 10.92 -49.84
CA THR A 78 3.41 10.86 -48.52
C THR A 78 4.39 10.54 -47.38
N ASN A 79 4.40 11.44 -46.39
CA ASN A 79 4.68 11.28 -44.97
C ASN A 79 5.81 10.32 -44.53
N ASN A 80 6.91 10.94 -44.09
CA ASN A 80 7.93 10.33 -43.26
C ASN A 80 7.33 9.98 -41.89
N ILE A 81 6.72 8.80 -41.76
CA ILE A 81 6.44 8.18 -40.47
C ILE A 81 7.79 7.68 -39.96
N GLY A 82 8.50 8.57 -39.26
CA GLY A 82 9.62 8.17 -38.43
C GLY A 82 9.08 7.22 -37.38
N SER A 83 9.42 5.94 -37.52
CA SER A 83 9.23 4.91 -36.50
C SER A 83 10.01 5.31 -35.24
N LYS A 84 9.40 6.15 -34.41
CA LYS A 84 9.70 6.17 -32.98
C LYS A 84 8.99 4.95 -32.40
N SER A 85 9.71 3.85 -32.27
CA SER A 85 9.35 2.80 -31.33
C SER A 85 9.44 3.41 -29.93
N LYS A 86 8.41 4.16 -29.53
CA LYS A 86 8.14 4.37 -28.11
C LYS A 86 7.58 3.05 -27.63
N THR A 87 8.36 2.32 -26.87
CA THR A 87 7.79 1.44 -25.86
C THR A 87 7.00 2.39 -24.95
N GLU A 88 5.73 2.60 -25.23
CA GLU A 88 4.82 3.24 -24.27
C GLU A 88 4.75 2.26 -23.11
N GLU A 89 5.60 2.46 -22.10
CA GLU A 89 5.34 1.92 -20.78
C GLU A 89 3.90 2.31 -20.44
N ASN A 90 3.05 1.32 -20.20
CA ASN A 90 1.61 1.50 -19.98
C ASN A 90 1.39 2.49 -18.83
N LYS A 91 1.23 3.77 -19.14
CA LYS A 91 0.88 4.81 -18.18
C LYS A 91 -0.58 4.59 -17.79
N PHE A 92 -0.80 4.33 -16.50
CA PHE A 92 -2.17 4.20 -15.99
C PHE A 92 -2.94 5.50 -16.20
N SER A 93 -4.26 5.40 -16.42
CA SER A 93 -5.10 6.59 -16.47
C SER A 93 -5.20 7.23 -15.09
N GLU A 94 -5.49 8.53 -15.06
CA GLU A 94 -5.73 9.28 -13.82
C GLU A 94 -6.80 8.61 -12.96
N ASP A 95 -7.90 8.17 -13.57
CA ASP A 95 -8.97 7.42 -12.89
C ASP A 95 -8.47 6.13 -12.25
N THR A 96 -7.59 5.39 -12.92
CA THR A 96 -7.01 4.16 -12.38
C THR A 96 -6.13 4.47 -11.18
N ILE A 97 -5.28 5.49 -11.28
CA ILE A 97 -4.38 5.91 -10.19
C ILE A 97 -5.20 6.39 -8.98
N LYS A 98 -6.20 7.25 -9.20
CA LYS A 98 -7.09 7.77 -8.16
C LYS A 98 -7.82 6.64 -7.44
N LYS A 99 -8.32 5.63 -8.18
CA LYS A 99 -8.95 4.43 -7.58
C LYS A 99 -7.96 3.59 -6.79
N SER A 100 -6.73 3.44 -7.26
CA SER A 100 -5.69 2.69 -6.54
C SER A 100 -5.34 3.34 -5.21
N ILE A 101 -5.10 4.65 -5.17
CA ILE A 101 -4.82 5.36 -3.91
C ILE A 101 -6.03 5.36 -2.97
N GLN A 102 -7.26 5.58 -3.48
CA GLN A 102 -8.47 5.48 -2.65
C GLN A 102 -8.62 4.08 -2.02
N SER A 103 -8.37 3.03 -2.80
CA SER A 103 -8.50 1.64 -2.32
C SER A 103 -7.44 1.30 -1.27
N TYR A 104 -6.22 1.80 -1.45
CA TYR A 104 -5.15 1.69 -0.46
C TYR A 104 -5.48 2.44 0.84
N LEU A 105 -5.94 3.68 0.75
CA LEU A 105 -6.32 4.49 1.92
C LEU A 105 -7.49 3.88 2.68
N ASN A 106 -8.46 3.26 1.99
CA ASN A 106 -9.52 2.51 2.66
C ASN A 106 -8.96 1.38 3.53
N LEU A 107 -7.97 0.62 3.05
CA LEU A 107 -7.32 -0.43 3.84
C LEU A 107 -6.60 0.13 5.06
N VAL A 108 -5.85 1.21 4.86
CA VAL A 108 -5.10 1.88 5.95
C VAL A 108 -6.07 2.44 6.99
N GLY A 109 -7.10 3.17 6.58
CA GLY A 109 -8.09 3.74 7.47
C GLY A 109 -8.83 2.70 8.32
N LYS A 110 -9.16 1.53 7.73
CA LYS A 110 -9.73 0.41 8.49
C LYS A 110 -8.73 -0.18 9.48
N ARG A 111 -7.47 -0.37 9.07
CA ARG A 111 -6.38 -0.87 9.94
C ARG A 111 -6.17 0.01 11.16
N ASP A 112 -6.18 1.32 10.96
CA ASP A 112 -5.89 2.30 12.02
C ASP A 112 -7.00 2.33 13.08
N GLY A 113 -8.23 1.93 12.71
CA GLY A 113 -9.28 1.64 13.68
C GLY A 113 -9.09 0.31 14.40
N SER A 114 -8.84 -0.75 13.63
CA SER A 114 -8.37 -2.04 14.14
C SER A 114 -7.75 -2.84 12.99
N PRO A 115 -6.63 -3.55 13.20
CA PRO A 115 -6.09 -4.44 12.17
C PRO A 115 -7.11 -5.52 11.72
N SER A 116 -8.10 -5.89 12.55
CA SER A 116 -9.22 -6.75 12.13
C SER A 116 -10.09 -6.10 11.05
N GLY A 117 -10.25 -4.78 11.07
CA GLY A 117 -10.96 -4.00 10.07
C GLY A 117 -10.32 -4.11 8.68
N MET A 118 -8.99 -4.12 8.58
CA MET A 118 -8.31 -4.38 7.30
C MET A 118 -8.60 -5.80 6.79
N LEU A 119 -8.57 -6.80 7.68
CA LEU A 119 -8.85 -8.19 7.31
C LEU A 119 -10.30 -8.36 6.80
N GLN A 120 -11.24 -7.58 7.34
CA GLN A 120 -12.62 -7.51 6.88
C GLN A 120 -12.74 -6.80 5.53
N GLU A 121 -12.04 -5.68 5.32
CA GLU A 121 -12.01 -4.96 4.04
C GLU A 121 -11.43 -5.82 2.91
N LEU A 122 -10.41 -6.62 3.22
CA LEU A 122 -9.84 -7.63 2.30
C LEU A 122 -10.74 -8.86 2.10
N LYS A 123 -11.88 -8.93 2.81
CA LYS A 123 -12.83 -10.07 2.80
C LYS A 123 -12.21 -11.39 3.23
N LEU A 124 -11.16 -11.33 4.06
CA LEU A 124 -10.52 -12.51 4.66
C LEU A 124 -11.12 -12.87 6.01
N MET A 125 -11.84 -11.93 6.63
CA MET A 125 -12.52 -12.08 7.90
C MET A 125 -13.95 -11.54 7.78
N LYS A 126 -14.93 -12.27 8.30
CA LYS A 126 -16.32 -11.79 8.40
C LYS A 126 -16.66 -11.30 9.79
N GLU A 127 -16.24 -12.08 10.77
CA GLU A 127 -16.45 -11.83 12.19
C GLU A 127 -15.11 -12.05 12.89
N GLU A 128 -14.92 -11.35 14.00
CA GLU A 128 -13.73 -11.56 14.82
C GLU A 128 -13.76 -12.96 15.45
N PRO A 129 -12.61 -13.65 15.53
CA PRO A 129 -12.55 -14.96 16.16
C PRO A 129 -12.90 -14.87 17.65
N ASP A 130 -13.63 -15.87 18.13
CA ASP A 130 -13.89 -16.06 19.56
C ASP A 130 -12.58 -16.31 20.31
N GLY A 131 -12.51 -15.78 21.54
CA GLY A 131 -11.41 -16.02 22.46
C GLY A 131 -10.69 -14.75 22.91
N ASN A 132 -9.95 -14.89 24.00
CA ASN A 132 -9.16 -13.80 24.54
C ASN A 132 -7.85 -13.66 23.75
N PRO A 133 -7.33 -12.43 23.60
CA PRO A 133 -6.00 -12.24 23.05
C PRO A 133 -4.91 -12.93 23.90
N ASP A 134 -3.74 -13.15 23.30
CA ASP A 134 -2.55 -13.58 24.01
C ASP A 134 -2.01 -12.50 24.96
N ASN A 135 -0.92 -12.80 25.68
CA ASN A 135 -0.32 -11.87 26.65
C ASN A 135 0.22 -10.58 26.01
N ASP A 136 0.47 -10.58 24.70
CA ASP A 136 0.90 -9.40 23.94
C ASP A 136 -0.29 -8.65 23.32
N ASN A 137 -1.51 -9.02 23.73
CA ASN A 137 -2.77 -8.50 23.23
C ASN A 137 -3.03 -8.81 21.74
N TYR A 138 -2.60 -9.99 21.25
CA TYR A 138 -2.91 -10.44 19.88
C TYR A 138 -3.93 -11.57 19.85
N LYS A 139 -4.91 -11.49 18.94
CA LYS A 139 -5.85 -12.56 18.64
C LYS A 139 -5.38 -13.39 17.44
N LYS A 140 -5.50 -14.71 17.58
CA LYS A 140 -5.22 -15.67 16.51
C LYS A 140 -6.38 -15.70 15.52
N THR A 141 -6.09 -15.76 14.23
CA THR A 141 -7.09 -16.01 13.17
C THR A 141 -6.92 -17.40 12.56
N ASP A 142 -7.81 -17.77 11.64
CA ASP A 142 -7.65 -18.93 10.74
C ASP A 142 -7.08 -18.52 9.36
N ILE A 143 -6.64 -17.27 9.21
CA ILE A 143 -6.14 -16.72 7.95
C ILE A 143 -4.66 -17.10 7.80
N LYS A 144 -4.33 -17.76 6.68
CA LYS A 144 -2.94 -18.02 6.32
C LYS A 144 -2.23 -16.72 5.96
N TRP A 145 -1.01 -16.55 6.44
CA TRP A 145 -0.16 -15.40 6.15
C TRP A 145 0.06 -15.20 4.64
N SER A 146 0.27 -16.31 3.90
CA SER A 146 0.42 -16.29 2.45
C SER A 146 -0.82 -15.73 1.73
N THR A 147 -2.02 -16.05 2.23
CA THR A 147 -3.28 -15.57 1.67
C THR A 147 -3.44 -14.07 1.93
N PHE A 148 -3.14 -13.62 3.15
CA PHE A 148 -3.13 -12.21 3.50
C PHE A 148 -2.13 -11.41 2.63
N LYS A 149 -0.87 -11.85 2.58
CA LYS A 149 0.16 -11.20 1.76
C LYS A 149 -0.25 -11.12 0.30
N SER A 150 -0.77 -12.20 -0.27
CA SER A 150 -1.25 -12.22 -1.66
C SER A 150 -2.41 -11.25 -1.91
N ALA A 151 -3.31 -11.07 -0.94
CA ALA A 151 -4.39 -10.09 -1.02
C ALA A 151 -3.84 -8.66 -1.04
N MET A 152 -2.82 -8.37 -0.20
CA MET A 152 -2.18 -7.06 -0.12
C MET A 152 -1.44 -6.65 -1.39
N MET A 153 -0.91 -7.60 -2.17
CA MET A 153 -0.24 -7.34 -3.45
C MET A 153 -1.16 -6.78 -4.54
N ASN A 154 -2.48 -6.67 -4.28
CA ASN A 154 -3.40 -5.95 -5.16
C ASN A 154 -3.41 -4.44 -4.92
N TYR A 155 -2.79 -3.97 -3.83
CA TYR A 155 -2.89 -2.60 -3.36
C TYR A 155 -1.52 -1.93 -3.21
N MET A 156 -0.49 -2.70 -2.91
CA MET A 156 0.85 -2.18 -2.71
C MET A 156 1.95 -3.15 -3.15
N THR A 157 3.14 -2.62 -3.36
CA THR A 157 4.35 -3.42 -3.61
C THR A 157 4.72 -4.26 -2.40
N GLU A 158 5.49 -5.33 -2.64
CA GLU A 158 6.03 -6.16 -1.56
C GLU A 158 6.96 -5.39 -0.62
N GLU A 159 7.78 -4.50 -1.18
CA GLU A 159 8.66 -3.61 -0.42
C GLU A 159 7.87 -2.71 0.54
N TRP A 160 6.79 -2.09 0.04
CA TRP A 160 5.93 -1.26 0.86
C TRP A 160 5.17 -2.06 1.90
N PHE A 161 4.68 -3.25 1.53
CA PHE A 161 4.03 -4.18 2.46
C PHE A 161 4.93 -4.54 3.64
N ASN A 162 6.20 -4.87 3.39
CA ASN A 162 7.13 -5.24 4.46
C ASN A 162 7.43 -4.08 5.41
N SER A 163 7.29 -2.83 4.94
CA SER A 163 7.56 -1.63 5.75
C SER A 163 6.33 -1.13 6.51
N ASN A 164 5.14 -1.20 5.90
CA ASN A 164 3.93 -0.55 6.41
C ASN A 164 2.67 -1.45 6.43
N GLY A 165 2.64 -2.50 5.61
CA GLY A 165 1.47 -3.37 5.43
C GLY A 165 1.20 -4.32 6.59
N THR A 166 2.16 -4.51 7.51
CA THR A 166 2.04 -5.46 8.64
C THR A 166 1.81 -4.79 9.99
N GLN A 167 1.55 -3.48 10.04
CA GLN A 167 1.33 -2.77 11.30
C GLN A 167 0.14 -3.36 12.08
N GLY A 168 0.37 -3.70 13.35
CA GLY A 168 -0.63 -4.35 14.20
C GLY A 168 -0.91 -5.81 13.83
N LEU A 169 -0.12 -6.42 12.94
CA LEU A 169 -0.24 -7.81 12.52
C LEU A 169 1.09 -8.54 12.78
N LYS A 170 1.03 -9.83 13.09
CA LYS A 170 2.21 -10.71 13.17
C LYS A 170 1.91 -12.07 12.55
N GLU A 171 2.95 -12.69 12.01
CA GLU A 171 2.91 -14.08 11.57
C GLU A 171 3.37 -14.99 12.71
N VAL A 172 2.58 -16.02 13.02
CA VAL A 172 3.02 -17.12 13.89
C VAL A 172 2.65 -18.43 13.22
N ASN A 173 3.64 -19.26 12.89
CA ASN A 173 3.47 -20.55 12.22
C ASN A 173 2.61 -20.47 10.95
N GLY A 174 2.84 -19.45 10.10
CA GLY A 174 2.11 -19.25 8.85
C GLY A 174 0.68 -18.71 9.01
N ILE A 175 0.29 -18.28 10.22
CA ILE A 175 -1.04 -17.77 10.53
C ILE A 175 -0.97 -16.29 10.92
N VAL A 176 -1.96 -15.51 10.48
CA VAL A 176 -2.13 -14.11 10.85
C VAL A 176 -2.63 -14.01 12.28
N TYR A 177 -1.96 -13.20 13.07
CA TYR A 177 -2.41 -12.71 14.37
C TYR A 177 -2.56 -11.20 14.28
N TYR A 178 -3.61 -10.66 14.88
CA TYR A 178 -3.86 -9.22 14.88
C TYR A 178 -3.89 -8.68 16.30
N PHE A 179 -3.37 -7.46 16.49
CA PHE A 179 -3.41 -6.77 17.76
C PHE A 179 -4.85 -6.36 18.09
N ASP A 180 -5.35 -6.80 19.23
CA ASP A 180 -6.71 -6.56 19.72
C ASP A 180 -6.79 -5.20 20.43
N GLY A 181 -6.52 -4.14 19.69
CA GLY A 181 -6.63 -2.76 20.14
C GLY A 181 -7.67 -2.02 19.31
N GLY A 182 -8.54 -1.26 19.98
CA GLY A 182 -9.57 -0.48 19.32
C GLY A 182 -9.23 1.00 19.26
N ALA A 183 -9.38 1.59 18.08
CA ALA A 183 -9.45 3.03 17.85
C ALA A 183 -10.62 3.34 16.90
N THR A 184 -10.97 4.62 16.81
CA THR A 184 -11.88 5.12 15.78
C THR A 184 -11.05 5.29 14.52
N GLY A 185 -11.10 4.33 13.60
CA GLY A 185 -10.32 4.38 12.36
C GLY A 185 -10.62 5.63 11.53
N THR A 186 -9.86 5.81 10.45
CA THR A 186 -9.97 7.00 9.59
C THR A 186 -10.73 6.66 8.32
N GLU A 187 -11.67 7.50 7.93
CA GLU A 187 -12.28 7.41 6.59
C GLU A 187 -11.64 8.48 5.70
N TYR A 188 -11.16 8.04 4.53
CA TYR A 188 -10.47 8.89 3.57
C TYR A 188 -11.31 9.06 2.31
N GLU A 189 -11.33 10.27 1.75
CA GLU A 189 -11.91 10.56 0.44
C GLU A 189 -10.88 11.30 -0.42
N VAL A 190 -10.47 10.68 -1.53
CA VAL A 190 -9.54 11.28 -2.49
C VAL A 190 -10.32 12.23 -3.41
N GLU A 191 -10.12 13.54 -3.25
CA GLU A 191 -10.77 14.56 -4.06
C GLU A 191 -10.16 14.64 -5.47
N SER A 192 -8.83 14.71 -5.53
CA SER A 192 -8.08 14.85 -6.78
C SER A 192 -6.69 14.28 -6.64
N ILE A 193 -6.04 14.04 -7.78
CA ILE A 193 -4.62 13.71 -7.85
C ILE A 193 -3.94 14.66 -8.84
N THR A 194 -2.68 14.98 -8.57
CA THR A 194 -1.83 15.75 -9.47
C THR A 194 -0.47 15.09 -9.54
N ILE A 195 0.23 15.24 -10.67
CA ILE A 195 1.57 14.69 -10.82
C ILE A 195 2.55 15.51 -9.95
N LYS A 196 3.44 14.82 -9.24
CA LYS A 196 4.49 15.44 -8.44
C LYS A 196 5.65 15.87 -9.35
N GLY A 197 5.60 17.13 -9.79
CA GLY A 197 6.65 17.77 -10.59
C GLY A 197 6.58 17.46 -12.09
N ASP A 198 7.44 18.13 -12.87
CA ASP A 198 7.32 18.17 -14.34
C ASP A 198 7.81 16.90 -15.07
N TYR A 199 8.38 15.92 -14.35
CA TYR A 199 9.10 14.78 -14.95
C TYR A 199 8.75 13.40 -14.38
N SER A 200 7.89 13.29 -13.37
CA SER A 200 7.52 11.98 -12.82
C SER A 200 6.24 11.45 -13.46
N ASP A 201 6.27 10.20 -13.94
CA ASP A 201 5.08 9.48 -14.42
C ASP A 201 4.48 8.58 -13.34
N THR A 202 5.08 8.56 -12.15
CA THR A 202 4.82 7.53 -11.13
C THR A 202 4.64 8.11 -9.73
N GLU A 203 4.91 9.40 -9.54
CA GLU A 203 4.75 10.10 -8.26
C GLU A 203 3.66 11.17 -8.37
N TYR A 204 2.83 11.23 -7.34
CA TYR A 204 1.61 12.01 -7.32
C TYR A 204 1.41 12.68 -5.96
N ILE A 205 0.62 13.75 -5.97
CA ILE A 205 0.06 14.39 -4.78
C ILE A 205 -1.45 14.19 -4.85
N ALA A 206 -2.02 13.49 -3.86
CA ALA A 206 -3.46 13.36 -3.69
C ALA A 206 -3.94 14.41 -2.70
N LYS A 207 -5.01 15.13 -3.06
CA LYS A 207 -5.76 15.92 -2.09
C LYS A 207 -6.81 15.02 -1.45
N VAL A 208 -6.71 14.81 -0.15
CA VAL A 208 -7.50 13.82 0.59
C VAL A 208 -8.25 14.50 1.73
N ASN A 209 -9.52 14.13 1.92
CA ASN A 209 -10.29 14.49 3.09
C ASN A 209 -10.28 13.34 4.09
N ASN A 210 -9.84 13.64 5.31
CA ASN A 210 -10.09 12.83 6.50
C ASN A 210 -11.48 13.14 7.02
N ILE A 211 -12.34 12.12 7.11
CA ILE A 211 -13.71 12.26 7.57
C ILE A 211 -13.79 11.80 9.03
N ALA A 212 -14.08 12.74 9.92
CA ALA A 212 -14.29 12.45 11.33
C ALA A 212 -15.68 11.82 11.58
N LEU A 213 -15.89 11.25 12.77
CA LEU A 213 -17.15 10.60 13.15
C LEU A 213 -18.37 11.53 13.14
N ASP A 214 -18.17 12.83 13.34
CA ASP A 214 -19.22 13.84 13.25
C ASP A 214 -19.49 14.32 11.80
N GLY A 215 -18.79 13.73 10.83
CA GLY A 215 -18.87 14.05 9.40
C GLY A 215 -18.04 15.28 9.00
N SER A 216 -17.32 15.91 9.93
CA SER A 216 -16.39 16.98 9.58
C SER A 216 -15.24 16.45 8.72
N LYS A 217 -14.75 17.30 7.81
CA LYS A 217 -13.70 16.95 6.86
C LYS A 217 -12.47 17.83 7.11
N GLU A 218 -11.32 17.20 7.29
CA GLU A 218 -10.02 17.86 7.30
C GLU A 218 -9.26 17.46 6.04
N SER A 219 -8.83 18.45 5.26
CA SER A 219 -8.13 18.19 4.00
C SER A 219 -6.63 18.24 4.19
N GLU A 220 -5.94 17.26 3.62
CA GLU A 220 -4.49 17.18 3.55
C GLU A 220 -4.01 16.77 2.17
N ASP A 221 -2.76 17.09 1.86
CA ASP A 221 -2.08 16.63 0.66
C ASP A 221 -1.18 15.44 1.02
N ILE A 222 -1.36 14.32 0.31
CA ILE A 222 -0.61 13.08 0.53
C ILE A 222 0.25 12.81 -0.71
N GLU A 223 1.55 12.69 -0.50
CA GLU A 223 2.47 12.25 -1.55
C GLU A 223 2.46 10.72 -1.65
N PHE A 224 2.41 10.19 -2.88
CA PHE A 224 2.41 8.76 -3.10
C PHE A 224 3.03 8.38 -4.44
N GLY A 225 3.54 7.16 -4.51
CA GLY A 225 4.06 6.54 -5.71
C GLY A 225 3.18 5.38 -6.17
N VAL A 226 3.16 5.15 -7.48
CA VAL A 226 2.52 3.97 -8.08
C VAL A 226 3.48 3.22 -9.00
N THR A 227 3.25 1.92 -9.14
CA THR A 227 3.95 1.09 -10.11
C THR A 227 3.04 0.04 -10.72
N ASN A 228 3.50 -0.58 -11.81
CA ASN A 228 2.81 -1.71 -12.42
C ASN A 228 3.31 -3.02 -11.81
N GLN A 229 2.43 -3.72 -11.10
CA GLN A 229 2.68 -5.07 -10.61
C GLN A 229 1.65 -6.02 -11.21
N ASN A 230 2.10 -6.88 -12.12
CA ASN A 230 1.25 -7.86 -12.82
C ASN A 230 0.02 -7.22 -13.52
N GLY A 231 0.23 -6.07 -14.17
CA GLY A 231 -0.82 -5.33 -14.87
C GLY A 231 -1.72 -4.48 -13.98
N LYS A 232 -1.43 -4.38 -12.68
CA LYS A 232 -2.20 -3.58 -11.71
C LYS A 232 -1.42 -2.34 -11.29
N CYS A 233 -2.13 -1.23 -11.16
CA CYS A 233 -1.61 -0.01 -10.55
C CYS A 233 -1.63 -0.18 -9.03
N VAL A 234 -0.45 -0.30 -8.41
CA VAL A 234 -0.30 -0.53 -6.96
C VAL A 234 0.57 0.56 -6.33
N ILE A 235 0.38 0.82 -5.04
CA ILE A 235 1.13 1.82 -4.28
C ILE A 235 2.56 1.33 -4.03
N SER A 236 3.56 2.11 -4.42
CA SER A 236 4.97 1.84 -4.15
C SER A 236 5.49 2.55 -2.89
N TYR A 237 4.93 3.71 -2.56
CA TYR A 237 5.09 4.40 -1.29
C TYR A 237 3.91 5.36 -1.05
N CYS A 238 3.68 5.77 0.20
CA CYS A 238 2.68 6.76 0.57
C CYS A 238 3.06 7.44 1.89
N ASP A 239 3.07 8.77 1.88
CA ASP A 239 3.49 9.58 3.03
C ASP A 239 2.28 9.89 3.93
N LEU A 240 1.95 8.92 4.79
CA LEU A 240 0.93 8.98 5.85
C LEU A 240 1.56 9.04 7.25
#